data_AF-A0A950QHH5-F1
#
_entry.id   AF-A0A950QHH5-F1
#
_cell.length_a   1.000
_cell.length_b   1.000
_cell.length_c   1.000
_cell.angle_alpha   90.00
_cell.angle_beta   90.00
_cell.angle_gamma   90.00
#
_symmetry.space_group_name_H-M   'P 1'
#
loop_
_entity.id
_entity.type
_entity.pdbx_description
1 polymer ?
#
loop_
_entity_poly.entity_id
_entity_poly.type
_entity_poly.pdbx_seq_one_letter_code
_entity_poly.pdbx_strand_id
1 'polypeptide(L)' 'MSLQRLAAHNRPLRVSFEFFPPRTADMEEQLWRAIRRLEPLAPTFVSVTYGAGGSTRERTHATVERIV' A
#
# COMPACT_ATOMS: atom_id res chain seq x y z
N MET A 1 25.05 -34.77 8.96
CA MET A 1 23.85 -33.92 9.07
C MET A 1 24.30 -32.53 9.49
N SER A 2 24.11 -31.49 8.69
CA SER A 2 23.95 -30.16 9.26
C SER A 2 22.96 -29.36 8.42
N LEU A 3 21.69 -29.58 8.75
CA LEU A 3 20.55 -28.77 8.32
C LEU A 3 20.55 -27.37 8.98
N GLN A 4 21.65 -26.95 9.62
CA GLN A 4 21.74 -25.69 10.35
C GLN A 4 21.94 -24.46 9.44
N ARG A 5 22.13 -24.63 8.13
CA ARG A 5 22.29 -23.51 7.17
C ARG A 5 20.99 -22.96 6.60
N LEU A 6 19.84 -23.57 6.92
CA LEU A 6 18.52 -23.10 6.47
C LEU A 6 17.69 -22.46 7.59
N ALA A 7 18.23 -22.34 8.81
CA ALA A 7 17.59 -21.58 9.86
C ALA A 7 17.81 -20.08 9.62
N ALA A 8 16.72 -19.43 9.20
CA ALA A 8 16.41 -18.04 9.47
C ALA A 8 17.31 -16.99 8.79
N HIS A 9 17.03 -16.72 7.52
CA HIS A 9 17.08 -15.32 7.08
C HIS A 9 15.94 -14.57 7.78
N ASN A 10 16.14 -14.25 9.06
CA ASN A 10 15.25 -13.38 9.85
C ASN A 10 15.40 -11.92 9.41
N ARG A 11 15.43 -11.67 8.09
CA ARG A 11 15.33 -10.32 7.57
C ARG A 11 13.85 -9.98 7.56
N PRO A 12 13.43 -8.87 8.19
CA PRO A 12 12.06 -8.41 8.08
C PRO A 12 11.74 -8.23 6.59
N LEU A 13 10.64 -8.85 6.14
CA LEU A 13 10.18 -8.75 4.76
C LEU A 13 9.84 -7.28 4.49
N ARG A 14 10.58 -6.65 3.58
CA ARG A 14 10.30 -5.28 3.16
C ARG A 14 9.22 -5.30 2.09
N VAL A 15 8.05 -4.78 2.42
CA VAL A 15 6.91 -4.68 1.50
C VAL A 15 6.52 -3.22 1.29
N SER A 16 5.91 -2.95 0.14
CA SER A 16 5.18 -1.73 -0.16
C SER A 16 3.91 -2.09 -0.93
N PHE A 17 2.93 -1.20 -0.91
CA PHE A 17 1.67 -1.38 -1.61
C PHE A 17 1.36 -0.17 -2.47
N GLU A 18 0.70 -0.42 -3.60
CA GLU A 18 0.19 0.62 -4.48
C GLU A 18 -1.33 0.58 -4.48
N PHE A 19 -1.94 1.76 -4.34
CA PHE A 19 -3.38 1.94 -4.41
C PHE A 19 -3.77 2.84 -5.58
N PHE A 20 -4.96 2.63 -6.10
CA PHE A 20 -5.56 3.54 -7.07
C PHE A 20 -6.47 4.54 -6.35
N PRO A 21 -6.48 5.82 -6.76
CA PRO A 21 -7.37 6.80 -6.13
C PRO A 21 -8.84 6.43 -6.39
N PRO A 22 -9.68 6.38 -5.34
CA PRO A 22 -11.06 5.92 -5.45
C PRO A 22 -11.87 6.90 -6.30
N ARG A 23 -12.85 6.39 -7.06
CA ARG A 23 -13.72 7.20 -7.91
C ARG A 23 -15.09 7.47 -7.30
N THR A 24 -15.46 6.70 -6.27
CA THR A 24 -16.75 6.75 -5.58
C THR A 24 -16.55 6.58 -4.08
N ALA A 25 -17.57 6.92 -3.28
CA ALA A 25 -17.55 6.74 -1.83
C ALA A 25 -17.36 5.26 -1.44
N ASP A 26 -18.06 4.34 -2.11
CA ASP A 26 -17.91 2.90 -1.83
C ASP A 26 -16.48 2.39 -2.10
N MET A 27 -15.81 2.92 -3.12
CA MET A 27 -14.41 2.60 -3.40
C MET A 27 -13.48 3.20 -2.34
N GLU A 28 -13.83 4.36 -1.80
CA GLU A 28 -13.08 4.99 -0.71
C GLU A 28 -13.16 4.13 0.56
N GLU A 29 -14.35 3.65 0.93
CA GLU A 29 -14.49 2.71 2.05
C GLU A 29 -13.72 1.40 1.84
N GLN A 30 -13.68 0.90 0.60
CA GLN A 30 -12.88 -0.27 0.25
C GLN A 30 -11.38 -0.01 0.40
N LEU A 31 -10.90 1.15 -0.05
CA LEU A 31 -9.51 1.57 0.12
C LEU A 31 -9.13 1.59 1.60
N TRP A 32 -9.95 2.22 2.45
CA TRP A 32 -9.67 2.29 3.88
C TRP A 32 -9.70 0.92 4.57
N ARG A 33 -10.59 0.03 4.14
CA ARG A 33 -10.59 -1.37 4.60
C ARG A 33 -9.31 -2.11 4.20
N ALA A 34 -8.85 -1.92 2.97
CA ALA A 34 -7.62 -2.53 2.48
C ALA A 34 -6.38 -2.00 3.23
N ILE A 35 -6.26 -0.68 3.41
CA ILE A 35 -5.18 -0.05 4.16
C ILE A 35 -5.09 -0.63 5.58
N ARG A 36 -6.20 -0.62 6.34
CA ARG A 36 -6.24 -1.17 7.71
C ARG A 36 -5.90 -2.66 7.77
N ARG A 37 -6.27 -3.43 6.75
CA ARG A 37 -5.94 -4.85 6.68
C ARG A 37 -4.44 -5.10 6.42
N LEU A 38 -3.79 -4.20 5.70
CA LEU A 38 -2.38 -4.33 5.30
C LEU A 38 -1.40 -3.64 6.26
N GLU A 39 -1.88 -2.70 7.08
CA GLU A 39 -1.10 -1.99 8.09
C GLU A 39 -0.21 -2.89 8.98
N PRO A 40 -0.66 -4.07 9.47
CA PRO A 40 0.18 -4.93 10.32
C PRO A 40 1.43 -5.49 9.63
N LEU A 41 1.51 -5.42 8.30
CA LEU A 41 2.68 -5.83 7.53
C LEU A 41 3.80 -4.77 7.58
N ALA A 42 3.58 -3.63 8.23
CA ALA A 42 4.53 -2.54 8.40
C ALA A 42 5.24 -2.17 7.08
N PRO A 43 4.48 -1.79 6.02
CA PRO A 43 5.07 -1.45 4.74
C PRO A 43 6.05 -0.28 4.89
N THR A 44 7.14 -0.31 4.12
CA THR A 44 8.15 0.76 4.16
C THR A 44 7.60 2.06 3.58
N PHE A 45 6.69 1.95 2.61
CA PHE A 45 5.93 3.06 2.04
C PHE A 45 4.68 2.51 1.34
N VAL A 46 3.76 3.41 1.00
CA VAL A 46 2.67 3.15 0.06
C VAL A 46 2.70 4.19 -1.05
N SER A 47 2.26 3.81 -2.25
CA SER A 47 2.07 4.73 -3.37
C SER A 47 0.59 4.84 -3.73
N VAL A 48 0.22 5.98 -4.32
CA VAL A 48 -1.07 6.17 -4.97
C VAL A 48 -0.82 6.45 -6.44
N THR A 49 -1.40 5.64 -7.32
CA THR A 49 -1.19 5.76 -8.76
C THR A 49 -1.65 7.13 -9.27
N TYR A 50 -0.86 7.72 -10.17
CA TYR A 50 -1.21 8.93 -10.90
C TYR A 50 -1.64 8.56 -12.33
N GLY A 51 -2.90 8.83 -12.67
CA GLY A 51 -3.47 8.46 -13.96
C GLY A 51 -2.79 9.14 -15.14
N ALA A 52 -2.75 8.43 -16.27
CA ALA A 52 -2.16 8.93 -17.51
C ALA A 52 -2.72 10.31 -17.88
N GLY A 53 -1.84 11.21 -18.33
CA GLY A 53 -2.20 12.58 -18.68
C GLY A 53 -2.76 13.43 -17.52
N GLY A 54 -2.65 12.98 -16.27
CA GLY A 54 -3.23 13.68 -15.12
C GLY A 54 -4.72 13.43 -14.89
N SER A 55 -5.30 12.42 -15.54
CA SER A 55 -6.73 12.06 -15.44
C SER A 55 -7.24 11.78 -14.01
N THR A 56 -6.34 11.56 -13.06
CA THR A 56 -6.69 11.36 -11.64
C THR A 56 -6.02 12.35 -10.70
N ARG A 57 -5.39 13.43 -11.19
CA ARG A 57 -4.55 14.34 -10.39
C ARG A 57 -5.19 14.73 -9.05
N GLU A 58 -6.41 15.27 -9.10
CA GLU A 58 -7.13 15.72 -7.91
C GLU A 58 -7.43 14.58 -6.94
N ARG A 59 -7.90 13.44 -7.46
CA ARG A 59 -8.21 12.27 -6.62
C ARG A 59 -6.95 11.62 -6.03
N THR A 60 -5.85 11.58 -6.79
CA THR A 60 -4.55 11.13 -6.28
C THR A 60 -4.10 12.03 -5.14
N HIS A 61 -4.16 13.35 -5.32
CA HIS A 61 -3.79 14.32 -4.28
C HIS A 61 -4.63 14.15 -3.01
N ALA A 62 -5.97 14.16 -3.16
CA ALA A 62 -6.89 13.99 -2.03
C ALA A 62 -6.70 12.65 -1.30
N THR A 63 -6.30 11.59 -2.01
CA THR A 63 -6.00 10.30 -1.39
C THR A 63 -4.72 10.37 -0.56
N VAL A 64 -3.66 10.98 -1.10
CA VAL A 64 -2.38 11.14 -0.40
C VAL A 64 -2.53 12.01 0.84
N GLU A 65 -3.26 13.14 0.75
CA GLU A 65 -3.51 14.06 1.87
C GLU A 65 -4.22 13.40 3.06
N ARG A 66 -4.92 12.29 2.84
CA ARG A 66 -5.64 11.56 3.91
C ARG A 66 -4.83 10.42 4.49
N ILE A 67 -3.82 9.94 3.77
CA ILE A 67 -2.92 8.87 4.22
C ILE A 67 -1.81 9.42 5.12
N VAL A 68 -1.38 10.67 4.87
CA VAL A 68 -0.38 11.41 5.67
C VAL A 68 -1.05 12.09 6.85
#